data_AF-A0A538RWS5-F1
#
_entry.id   AF-A0A538RWS5-F1
#
_cell.length_a   1.000
_cell.length_b   1.000
_cell.length_c   1.000
_cell.angle_alpha   90.00
_cell.angle_beta   90.00
_cell.angle_gamma   90.00
#
_symmetry.space_group_name_H-M   'P 1'
#
loop_
_entity.id
_entity.type
_entity.pdbx_description
1 polymer ?
#
loop_
_entity_poly.entity_id
_entity_poly.type
_entity_poly.pdbx_seq_one_letter_code
_entity_poly.pdbx_strand_id
1 'polypeptide(L)'
;MQVGICLICFSPIVFPGPILGDEPKPLLFTLHSAGGEDVVGSMEKLSDEWSVSLGGASSRSFPGRDVVSLRRQNMLLPPMPRAEQVILANGDRIPGKVDLTSDRSLRFLVKRSRRRGRRRSFAAPPRD
;
A
#
# COMPACT_ATOMS: atom_id res chain seq x y z
N MET A 1 -61.58 20.13 46.92
CA MET A 1 -60.41 20.84 46.35
C MET A 1 -59.29 19.84 46.15
N GLN A 2 -58.58 19.96 45.02
CA GLN A 2 -57.30 19.31 44.67
C GLN A 2 -57.33 17.85 44.18
N VAL A 3 -57.20 17.67 42.86
CA VAL A 3 -56.82 16.41 42.21
C VAL A 3 -55.51 16.70 41.45
N GLY A 4 -54.42 16.07 41.89
CA GLY A 4 -53.09 16.28 41.34
C GLY A 4 -52.92 15.55 40.00
N ILE A 5 -52.67 16.31 38.94
CA ILE A 5 -52.32 15.78 37.62
C ILE A 5 -50.79 15.59 37.60
N CYS A 6 -50.38 14.32 37.66
CA CYS A 6 -48.98 13.92 37.53
C CYS A 6 -48.60 13.99 36.04
N LEU A 7 -47.92 15.07 35.65
CA LEU A 7 -47.40 15.30 34.31
C LEU A 7 -46.17 14.40 34.12
N ILE A 8 -46.40 13.18 33.62
CA ILE A 8 -45.32 12.28 33.21
C ILE A 8 -44.82 12.75 31.84
N CYS A 9 -43.62 13.32 31.82
CA CYS A 9 -42.89 13.71 30.62
C CYS A 9 -42.55 12.47 29.79
N PHE A 10 -43.41 12.12 28.83
CA PHE A 10 -43.13 11.11 27.81
C PHE A 10 -42.12 11.69 26.80
N SER A 11 -40.85 11.67 27.17
CA SER A 11 -39.76 11.99 26.24
C SER A 11 -39.53 10.78 25.34
N PRO A 12 -39.69 10.87 24.01
CA PRO A 12 -39.39 9.75 23.13
C PRO A 12 -37.86 9.55 23.13
N ILE A 13 -37.43 8.47 23.79
CA ILE A 13 -36.06 7.97 23.69
C ILE A 13 -35.87 7.54 22.23
N VAL A 14 -35.20 8.40 21.45
CA VAL A 14 -34.75 8.06 20.10
C VAL A 14 -33.64 7.02 20.26
N PHE A 15 -34.00 5.75 20.14
CA PHE A 15 -33.02 4.67 20.04
C PHE A 15 -32.31 4.80 18.69
N PRO A 16 -30.99 5.07 18.65
CA PRO A 16 -30.24 4.99 17.40
C PRO A 16 -30.33 3.55 16.90
N GLY A 17 -30.90 3.38 15.71
CA GLY A 17 -30.96 2.08 15.05
C GLY A 17 -29.55 1.50 14.87
N PRO A 18 -29.41 0.17 14.81
CA PRO A 18 -28.13 -0.46 14.54
C PRO A 18 -27.64 0.02 13.18
N ILE A 19 -26.47 0.68 13.17
CA ILE A 19 -25.76 0.99 11.93
C ILE A 19 -25.26 -0.35 11.40
N LEU A 20 -25.97 -0.90 10.41
CA LEU A 20 -25.49 -2.05 9.65
C LEU A 20 -24.29 -1.56 8.84
N GLY A 21 -23.09 -1.87 9.29
CA GLY A 21 -21.87 -1.59 8.54
C GLY A 21 -21.87 -2.40 7.26
N ASP A 22 -21.78 -1.71 6.12
CA ASP A 22 -21.65 -2.35 4.81
C ASP A 22 -20.39 -3.23 4.81
N GLU A 23 -20.47 -4.47 4.30
CA GLU A 23 -19.30 -5.34 4.26
C GLU A 23 -18.19 -4.66 3.45
N PRO A 24 -16.93 -4.66 3.94
CA PRO A 24 -15.85 -3.98 3.25
C PRO A 24 -15.64 -4.63 1.88
N LYS A 25 -15.97 -3.89 0.83
CA LYS A 25 -15.77 -4.31 -0.56
C LYS A 25 -14.32 -4.80 -0.75
N PRO A 26 -14.09 -5.97 -1.37
CA PRO A 26 -12.76 -6.53 -1.53
C PRO A 26 -11.85 -5.57 -2.29
N LEU A 27 -10.60 -5.46 -1.83
CA LEU A 27 -9.59 -4.63 -2.47
C LEU A 27 -9.16 -5.27 -3.79
N LEU A 28 -9.44 -4.57 -4.89
CA LEU A 28 -9.02 -5.00 -6.22
C LEU A 28 -7.61 -4.49 -6.54
N PHE A 29 -6.85 -5.33 -7.22
CA PHE A 29 -5.51 -5.06 -7.70
C PHE A 29 -5.45 -5.29 -9.21
N THR A 30 -4.67 -4.49 -9.90
CA THR A 30 -4.28 -4.67 -11.30
C THR A 30 -2.85 -5.18 -11.33
N LEU A 31 -2.66 -6.36 -11.89
CA LEU A 31 -1.37 -6.98 -12.19
C LEU A 31 -1.06 -6.78 -13.67
N HIS A 32 0.13 -6.26 -13.95
CA HIS A 32 0.69 -6.19 -15.29
C HIS A 32 1.68 -7.33 -15.47
N SER A 33 1.45 -8.19 -16.45
CA SER A 33 2.31 -9.34 -16.76
C SER A 33 3.41 -8.99 -17.77
N ALA A 34 4.51 -9.72 -17.76
CA ALA A 34 5.57 -9.64 -18.78
C ALA A 34 5.05 -9.97 -20.19
N GLY A 35 3.95 -10.73 -20.29
CA GLY A 35 3.25 -10.98 -21.56
C GLY A 35 2.43 -9.79 -22.07
N GLY A 36 2.36 -8.69 -21.32
CA GLY A 36 1.62 -7.48 -21.69
C GLY A 36 0.11 -7.51 -21.35
N GLU A 37 -0.38 -8.56 -20.68
CA GLU A 37 -1.76 -8.61 -20.21
C GLU A 37 -1.93 -7.90 -18.85
N ASP A 38 -3.09 -7.27 -18.67
CA ASP A 38 -3.54 -6.71 -17.40
C ASP A 38 -4.59 -7.62 -16.79
N VAL A 39 -4.35 -8.08 -15.56
CA VAL A 39 -5.30 -8.92 -14.82
C VAL A 39 -5.77 -8.20 -13.57
N VAL A 40 -7.09 -8.21 -13.36
CA VAL A 40 -7.72 -7.58 -12.19
C VAL A 40 -8.30 -8.65 -11.27
N GLY A 41 -8.01 -8.54 -9.98
CA GLY A 41 -8.54 -9.45 -8.97
C GLY A 41 -8.24 -9.01 -7.54
N SER A 42 -8.85 -9.68 -6.57
CA SER A 42 -8.51 -9.48 -5.16
C SER A 42 -7.20 -10.18 -4.83
N MET A 43 -6.28 -9.53 -4.12
CA MET A 43 -5.02 -10.18 -3.75
C MET A 43 -5.28 -11.26 -2.69
N GLU A 44 -5.01 -12.52 -3.04
CA GLU A 44 -5.16 -13.67 -2.12
C GLU A 44 -3.83 -14.00 -1.44
N LYS A 45 -2.74 -14.03 -2.21
CA LYS A 45 -1.44 -14.45 -1.72
C LYS A 45 -0.29 -13.80 -2.48
N LEU A 46 0.76 -13.46 -1.75
CA LEU A 46 2.11 -13.23 -2.27
C LEU A 46 2.99 -14.33 -1.65
N SER A 47 3.51 -15.25 -2.46
CA SER A 47 4.30 -16.38 -1.97
C SER A 47 5.79 -16.18 -2.25
N ASP A 48 6.54 -17.25 -2.07
CA ASP A 48 7.96 -17.32 -2.39
C ASP A 48 8.21 -17.00 -3.88
N GLU A 49 9.46 -16.61 -4.16
CA GLU A 49 9.91 -16.16 -5.48
C GLU A 49 9.07 -15.02 -6.08
N TRP A 50 8.36 -14.25 -5.25
CA TRP A 50 7.47 -13.16 -5.64
C TRP A 50 6.26 -13.59 -6.48
N SER A 51 5.83 -14.84 -6.36
CA SER A 51 4.61 -15.32 -7.04
C SER A 51 3.35 -14.69 -6.45
N VAL A 52 2.40 -14.31 -7.31
CA VAL A 52 1.18 -13.58 -6.93
C VAL A 52 -0.06 -14.39 -7.30
N SER A 53 -0.98 -14.58 -6.33
CA SER A 53 -2.30 -15.14 -6.57
C SER A 53 -3.37 -14.05 -6.48
N LEU A 54 -4.16 -13.92 -7.55
CA LEU A 54 -5.32 -13.05 -7.63
C LEU A 54 -6.60 -13.88 -7.65
N GLY A 55 -7.51 -13.57 -6.73
CA GLY A 55 -8.87 -14.09 -6.66
C GLY A 55 -9.86 -13.29 -7.52
N GLY A 56 -11.07 -13.83 -7.66
CA GLY A 56 -12.13 -13.26 -8.50
C GLY A 56 -13.07 -14.35 -9.00
N ALA A 57 -13.48 -14.29 -10.28
CA ALA A 57 -14.28 -15.35 -10.90
C ALA A 57 -13.54 -16.70 -10.96
N SER A 58 -12.21 -16.64 -11.03
CA SER A 58 -11.32 -17.81 -10.94
C SER A 58 -10.00 -17.36 -10.32
N SER A 59 -9.52 -18.08 -9.29
CA SER A 59 -8.20 -17.81 -8.71
C SER A 59 -7.12 -18.13 -9.74
N ARG A 60 -6.21 -17.17 -9.98
CA ARG A 60 -5.10 -17.29 -10.95
C ARG A 60 -3.79 -16.95 -10.26
N SER A 61 -2.79 -17.79 -10.47
CA SER A 61 -1.44 -17.61 -9.93
C SER A 61 -0.45 -17.22 -11.03
N PHE A 62 0.42 -16.27 -10.73
CA PHE A 62 1.44 -15.73 -11.62
C PHE A 62 2.83 -15.97 -11.02
N PRO A 63 3.77 -16.60 -11.75
CA PRO A 63 5.16 -16.70 -11.33
C PRO A 63 5.78 -15.31 -11.17
N GLY A 64 6.58 -15.08 -10.14
CA GLY A 64 7.11 -13.73 -9.87
C GLY A 64 7.96 -13.14 -11.00
N ARG A 65 8.64 -13.98 -11.79
CA ARG A 65 9.38 -13.57 -12.99
C ARG A 65 8.48 -12.96 -14.09
N ASP A 66 7.20 -13.29 -14.08
CA ASP A 66 6.22 -12.83 -15.07
C ASP A 66 5.43 -11.63 -14.54
N VAL A 67 5.62 -11.24 -13.27
CA VAL A 67 4.96 -10.09 -12.65
C VAL A 67 5.80 -8.83 -12.87
N VAL A 68 5.32 -7.91 -13.71
CA VAL A 68 6.00 -6.62 -13.96
C VAL A 68 5.60 -5.59 -12.93
N SER A 69 4.31 -5.48 -12.60
CA SER A 69 3.84 -4.62 -11.52
C SER A 69 2.51 -5.05 -10.96
N LEU A 70 2.28 -4.72 -9.68
CA LEU A 70 1.02 -4.96 -8.97
C LEU A 70 0.60 -3.65 -8.29
N ARG A 71 -0.59 -3.16 -8.60
CA ARG A 71 -1.12 -1.90 -8.02
C ARG A 71 -2.55 -2.07 -7.56
N ARG A 72 -2.93 -1.38 -6.49
CA ARG A 72 -4.35 -1.29 -6.10
C ARG A 72 -5.13 -0.53 -7.16
N GLN A 73 -6.27 -1.07 -7.56
CA GLN A 73 -7.13 -0.46 -8.57
C GLN A 73 -7.68 0.90 -8.05
N ASN A 74 -7.79 1.86 -8.96
CA ASN A 74 -8.34 3.20 -8.69
C ASN A 74 -7.59 4.02 -7.62
N MET A 75 -6.35 3.64 -7.29
CA MET A 75 -5.46 4.46 -6.49
C MET A 75 -4.59 5.32 -7.40
N LEU A 76 -4.54 6.61 -7.13
CA LEU A 76 -3.62 7.52 -7.81
C LEU A 76 -2.18 7.12 -7.53
N LEU A 77 -1.34 7.18 -8.55
CA LEU A 77 0.10 7.05 -8.36
C LEU A 77 0.60 8.23 -7.51
N PRO A 78 1.58 8.00 -6.62
CA PRO A 78 2.28 9.09 -5.96
C PRO A 78 2.78 10.10 -6.99
N PRO A 79 2.75 11.40 -6.68
CA PRO A 79 3.28 12.41 -7.58
C PRO A 79 4.76 12.14 -7.86
N MET A 80 5.22 12.50 -9.06
CA MET A 80 6.62 12.38 -9.43
C MET A 80 7.49 13.14 -8.41
N PRO A 81 8.58 12.53 -7.90
CA PRO A 81 9.48 13.22 -6.99
C PRO A 81 9.99 14.52 -7.63
N ARG A 82 9.75 15.64 -6.97
CA ARG A 82 10.18 16.98 -7.41
C ARG A 82 11.59 17.35 -6.93
N ALA A 83 12.20 16.49 -6.13
CA ALA A 83 13.56 16.70 -5.63
C ALA A 83 14.58 16.43 -6.74
N GLU A 84 15.75 17.05 -6.61
CA GLU A 84 16.89 16.80 -7.47
C GLU A 84 17.29 15.31 -7.46
N GLN A 85 17.48 14.76 -8.65
CA GLN A 85 17.72 13.34 -8.89
C GLN A 85 18.39 13.13 -10.25
N VAL A 86 19.18 12.08 -10.36
CA VAL A 86 19.65 11.57 -11.66
C VAL A 86 18.63 10.54 -12.16
N ILE A 87 18.20 10.69 -13.42
CA ILE A 87 17.40 9.70 -14.14
C ILE A 87 18.33 9.01 -15.13
N LEU A 88 18.54 7.71 -14.94
CA LEU A 88 19.38 6.90 -15.82
C LEU A 88 18.59 6.46 -17.07
N ALA A 89 19.31 6.03 -18.12
CA ALA A 89 18.69 5.59 -19.37
C ALA A 89 17.76 4.38 -19.21
N ASN A 90 17.95 3.57 -18.17
CA ASN A 90 17.08 2.46 -17.81
C ASN A 90 15.84 2.89 -16.98
N GLY A 91 15.68 4.18 -16.70
CA GLY A 91 14.58 4.74 -15.92
C GLY A 91 14.81 4.77 -14.40
N ASP A 92 15.93 4.22 -13.91
CA ASP A 92 16.27 4.27 -12.49
C ASP A 92 16.47 5.72 -12.03
N ARG A 93 16.04 6.00 -10.79
CA ARG A 93 16.08 7.34 -10.20
C ARG A 93 16.91 7.32 -8.93
N ILE A 94 17.99 8.10 -8.93
CA ILE A 94 18.90 8.21 -7.78
C ILE A 94 18.75 9.59 -7.15
N PRO A 95 18.23 9.71 -5.91
CA PRO A 95 18.09 10.99 -5.24
C PRO A 95 19.45 11.55 -4.82
N GLY A 96 19.65 12.85 -4.98
CA GLY A 96 20.92 13.49 -4.63
C GLY A 96 21.02 14.92 -5.17
N LYS A 97 22.22 15.47 -5.20
CA LYS A 97 22.48 16.82 -5.71
C LYS A 97 23.60 16.83 -6.74
N VAL A 98 23.45 17.62 -7.80
CA VAL A 98 24.50 17.87 -8.76
C VAL A 98 25.50 18.84 -8.13
N ASP A 99 26.77 18.45 -8.20
CA ASP A 99 27.90 19.26 -7.80
C ASP A 99 28.66 19.67 -9.06
N LEU A 100 28.55 20.96 -9.39
CA LEU A 100 29.09 21.60 -10.59
C LEU A 100 30.52 22.13 -10.39
N THR A 101 31.29 21.58 -9.46
CA THR A 101 32.62 22.08 -9.09
C THR A 101 33.70 21.83 -10.17
N SER A 102 33.43 21.03 -11.20
CA SER A 102 34.36 20.77 -12.29
C SER A 102 33.75 21.02 -13.67
N ASP A 103 34.51 21.68 -14.53
CA ASP A 103 34.24 21.96 -15.95
C ASP A 103 34.21 20.70 -16.83
N ARG A 104 34.89 19.62 -16.41
CA ARG A 104 35.02 18.36 -17.16
C ARG A 104 34.31 17.16 -16.54
N SER A 105 33.76 17.30 -15.33
CA SER A 105 33.07 16.21 -14.66
C SER A 105 31.87 16.70 -13.86
N LEU A 106 30.71 16.08 -14.09
CA LEU A 106 29.54 16.25 -13.24
C LEU A 106 29.66 15.29 -12.06
N ARG A 107 29.72 15.84 -10.84
CA ARG A 107 29.65 15.04 -9.61
C ARG A 107 28.22 15.00 -9.14
N PHE A 108 27.81 13.87 -8.58
CA PHE A 108 26.48 13.73 -7.97
C PHE A 108 26.61 13.21 -6.55
N LEU A 109 26.10 13.99 -5.60
CA LEU A 109 26.10 13.67 -4.18
C LEU A 109 24.83 12.87 -3.86
N VAL A 110 24.96 11.56 -3.77
CA VAL A 110 23.83 10.65 -3.49
C VAL A 110 23.30 10.86 -2.07
N LYS A 111 22.00 11.11 -1.96
CA LYS A 111 21.30 11.16 -0.67
C LYS A 111 21.12 9.74 -0.14
N ARG A 112 22.00 9.30 0.77
CA ARG A 112 21.84 8.00 1.44
C ARG A 112 20.67 8.05 2.41
N SER A 113 19.61 7.29 2.13
CA SER A 113 18.59 7.01 3.14
C SER A 113 19.21 6.12 4.22
N ARG A 114 19.31 6.60 5.47
CA ARG A 114 19.51 5.68 6.60
C ARG A 114 18.31 4.74 6.64
N ARG A 115 18.47 3.49 6.19
CA ARG A 115 17.53 2.43 6.56
C ARG A 115 17.63 2.31 8.08
N ARG A 116 16.58 2.70 8.79
CA ARG A 116 16.45 2.48 10.23
C ARG A 116 16.21 0.98 10.43
N GLY A 117 17.28 0.20 10.33
CA GLY A 117 17.27 -1.23 10.57
C GLY A 117 16.91 -1.48 12.02
N ARG A 118 15.67 -1.88 12.28
CA ARG A 118 15.28 -2.49 13.54
C ARG A 118 15.98 -3.87 13.56
N ARG A 119 17.21 -3.94 14.11
CA ARG A 119 17.84 -5.23 14.44
C ARG A 119 16.89 -5.92 15.43
N ARG A 120 16.07 -6.86 14.94
CA ARG A 120 15.48 -7.87 15.81
C ARG A 120 16.64 -8.79 16.18
N SER A 121 17.16 -8.62 17.39
CA SER A 121 17.98 -9.62 18.04
C SER A 121 17.12 -10.87 18.18
N PHE A 122 17.33 -11.85 17.29
CA PHE A 122 16.87 -13.21 17.56
C PHE A 122 17.80 -13.75 18.64
N ALA A 123 17.26 -13.94 19.85
CA ALA A 123 17.93 -14.73 20.86
C ALA A 123 18.11 -16.15 20.29
N ALA A 124 19.34 -16.68 20.35
CA ALA A 124 19.58 -18.07 20.00
C ALA A 124 18.81 -18.96 20.98
N PRO A 125 18.19 -20.06 20.52
CA PRO A 125 17.57 -21.01 21.42
C PRO A 125 18.63 -21.63 22.35
N PRO A 126 18.26 -21.97 23.60
CA PRO A 126 19.16 -22.66 24.50
C PRO A 126 19.62 -23.96 23.86
N ARG A 127 20.92 -24.24 23.97
CA ARG A 127 21.45 -25.57 23.70
C ARG A 127 21.18 -26.40 24.95
N ASP A 128 20.43 -27.47 24.79
CA ASP A 128 20.36 -28.56 25.77
C ASP A 128 21.71 -29.28 25.86
#